data_AF-A0A7X9WKA5-F1
#
_entry.id   AF-A0A7X9WKA5-F1
#
_cell.length_a   1.000
_cell.length_b   1.000
_cell.length_c   1.000
_cell.angle_alpha   90.00
_cell.angle_beta   90.00
_cell.angle_gamma   90.00
#
_symmetry.space_group_name_H-M   'P 1'
#
loop_
_entity.id
_entity.type
_entity.pdbx_description
1 polymer ?
#
loop_
_entity_poly.entity_id
_entity_poly.type
_entity_poly.pdbx_seq_one_letter_code
_entity_poly.pdbx_strand_id
1 'polypeptide(L)'
;MHASSTLTAALPAVQSDDPGARLMLFGIRQMGAHGLNDACAAHAFVTAFGRGFQRPLVLLRALMAEMSAASARPVQIAPWCCPRMTAAESALLSALGRVRTNPQAASLLLGDLLGLRDPGGIVATTHALSNAFADMGLPLPG
;
A
#
# COMPACT_ATOMS: atom_id res chain seq x y z
N MET A 1 13.35 -23.72 -17.85
CA MET A 1 12.36 -22.64 -18.05
C MET A 1 11.24 -22.59 -16.99
N HIS A 2 11.33 -23.31 -15.85
CA HIS A 2 10.27 -23.27 -14.81
C HIS A 2 10.35 -22.05 -13.87
N ALA A 3 11.55 -21.52 -13.59
CA ALA A 3 11.73 -20.40 -12.65
C ALA A 3 11.10 -19.07 -13.11
N SER A 4 11.06 -18.78 -14.42
CA SER A 4 10.39 -17.57 -14.94
C SER A 4 8.86 -17.66 -14.82
N SER A 5 8.29 -18.86 -14.92
CA SER A 5 6.83 -19.06 -14.79
C SER A 5 6.36 -18.87 -13.35
N THR A 6 7.12 -19.38 -12.37
CA THR A 6 6.81 -19.22 -10.94
C THR A 6 6.97 -17.77 -10.47
N LEU A 7 7.98 -17.04 -10.95
CA LEU A 7 8.16 -15.61 -10.68
C LEU A 7 7.03 -14.75 -11.22
N THR A 8 6.54 -15.05 -12.43
CA THR A 8 5.42 -14.30 -13.04
C THR A 8 4.12 -14.52 -12.28
N ALA A 9 3.91 -15.73 -11.74
CA ALA A 9 2.76 -16.03 -10.89
C ALA A 9 2.81 -15.33 -9.53
N ALA A 10 4.00 -15.23 -8.90
CA ALA A 10 4.16 -14.60 -7.59
C ALA A 10 4.24 -13.06 -7.64
N LEU A 11 4.86 -12.51 -8.69
CA LEU A 11 5.09 -11.07 -8.88
C LEU A 11 4.54 -10.61 -10.24
N PRO A 12 3.21 -10.59 -10.43
CA PRO A 12 2.60 -10.38 -11.74
C PRO A 12 2.74 -8.95 -12.26
N ALA A 13 2.81 -7.94 -11.39
CA ALA A 13 2.81 -6.53 -11.80
C ALA A 13 4.21 -5.91 -11.77
N VAL A 14 4.46 -4.94 -12.67
CA VAL A 14 5.67 -4.11 -12.63
C VAL A 14 5.45 -2.97 -11.65
N GLN A 15 6.47 -2.63 -10.85
CA GLN A 15 6.40 -1.49 -9.94
C GLN A 15 6.16 -0.18 -10.72
N SER A 16 5.32 0.70 -10.16
CA SER A 16 5.08 2.03 -10.74
C SER A 16 6.32 2.92 -10.64
N ASP A 17 6.55 3.75 -11.66
CA ASP A 17 7.59 4.79 -11.64
C ASP A 17 7.14 6.07 -10.93
N ASP A 18 5.86 6.19 -10.60
CA ASP A 18 5.30 7.33 -9.88
C ASP A 18 5.95 7.48 -8.48
N PRO A 19 6.46 8.67 -8.10
CA PRO A 19 7.15 8.86 -6.83
C PRO A 19 6.29 8.56 -5.60
N GLY A 20 4.99 8.91 -5.63
CA GLY A 20 4.08 8.63 -4.52
C GLY A 20 3.83 7.14 -4.35
N ALA A 21 3.53 6.43 -5.45
CA ALA A 21 3.35 4.99 -5.47
C ALA A 21 4.61 4.23 -5.03
N ARG A 22 5.81 4.68 -5.43
CA ARG A 22 7.08 4.09 -5.00
C ARG A 22 7.33 4.28 -3.51
N LEU A 23 7.08 5.47 -2.97
CA LEU A 23 7.21 5.73 -1.54
C LEU A 23 6.23 4.88 -0.73
N MET A 24 4.98 4.79 -1.19
CA MET A 24 3.96 3.95 -0.58
C MET A 24 4.37 2.47 -0.56
N LEU A 25 4.76 1.93 -1.71
CA LEU A 25 5.20 0.54 -1.83
C LEU A 25 6.43 0.25 -0.96
N PHE A 26 7.41 1.17 -0.95
CA PHE A 26 8.57 1.06 -0.06
C PHE A 26 8.15 0.99 1.40
N GLY A 27 7.24 1.87 1.84
CA GLY A 27 6.72 1.88 3.21
C GLY A 27 6.01 0.58 3.58
N ILE A 28 5.13 0.07 2.71
CA ILE A 28 4.43 -1.20 2.90
C ILE A 28 5.42 -2.36 3.05
N ARG A 29 6.41 -2.45 2.16
CA ARG A 29 7.41 -3.52 2.18
C ARG A 29 8.31 -3.47 3.41
N GLN A 30 8.78 -2.27 3.77
CA GLN A 30 9.61 -2.09 4.95
C GLN A 30 8.86 -2.43 6.23
N MET A 31 7.65 -1.91 6.41
CA MET A 31 6.85 -2.18 7.60
C MET A 31 6.36 -3.64 7.67
N GLY A 32 6.08 -4.26 6.52
CA GLY A 32 5.72 -5.67 6.44
C GLY A 32 6.86 -6.60 6.87
N ALA A 33 8.11 -6.23 6.60
CA ALA A 33 9.29 -7.03 6.96
C ALA A 33 9.83 -6.73 8.36
N HIS A 34 9.85 -5.45 8.77
CA HIS A 34 10.55 -4.99 9.98
C HIS A 34 9.61 -4.42 11.06
N GLY A 35 8.30 -4.40 10.80
CA GLY A 35 7.27 -3.91 11.71
C GLY A 35 6.88 -2.45 11.49
N LEU A 36 5.75 -2.05 12.09
CA LEU A 36 5.10 -0.75 11.85
C LEU A 36 5.97 0.46 12.22
N ASN A 37 6.89 0.29 13.17
CA ASN A 37 7.75 1.37 13.68
C ASN A 37 9.12 1.43 12.97
N ASP A 38 9.24 0.82 11.78
CA ASP A 38 10.48 0.80 11.01
C ASP A 38 11.05 2.22 10.78
N ALA A 39 12.34 2.37 11.07
CA ALA A 39 13.05 3.64 11.01
C ALA A 39 13.34 4.06 9.56
N CYS A 40 13.60 3.10 8.66
CA CYS A 40 13.87 3.38 7.26
C CYS A 40 12.63 3.93 6.55
N ALA A 41 11.46 3.33 6.81
CA ALA A 41 10.18 3.83 6.35
C ALA A 41 9.89 5.23 6.90
N ALA A 42 10.12 5.45 8.21
CA ALA A 42 9.94 6.77 8.81
C ALA A 42 10.85 7.83 8.16
N HIS A 43 12.12 7.51 7.96
CA HIS A 43 13.09 8.41 7.33
C HIS A 43 12.70 8.72 5.88
N ALA A 44 12.25 7.75 5.09
CA ALA A 44 11.78 7.97 3.73
C ALA A 44 10.61 8.97 3.68
N PHE A 45 9.67 8.87 4.62
CA PHE A 45 8.56 9.82 4.73
C PHE A 45 9.02 11.21 5.17
N VAL A 46 9.98 11.32 6.09
CA VAL A 46 10.58 12.61 6.46
C VAL A 46 11.25 13.27 5.25
N THR A 47 12.00 12.50 4.48
CA THR A 47 12.70 13.00 3.28
C THR A 47 11.72 13.43 2.19
N ALA A 48 10.61 12.71 1.99
CA ALA A 48 9.62 13.04 0.98
C ALA A 48 8.70 14.21 1.38
N PHE A 49 8.29 14.29 2.64
CA PHE A 49 7.21 15.18 3.09
C PHE A 49 7.67 16.30 4.05
N GLY A 50 8.93 16.30 4.49
CA GLY A 50 9.45 17.29 5.41
C GLY A 50 8.64 17.34 6.70
N ARG A 51 8.25 18.55 7.16
CA ARG A 51 7.49 18.73 8.40
C ARG A 51 6.11 18.05 8.40
N GLY A 52 5.51 17.83 7.23
CA GLY A 52 4.19 17.22 7.09
C GLY A 52 4.17 15.69 7.18
N PHE A 53 5.33 15.04 7.32
CA PHE A 53 5.46 13.57 7.21
C PHE A 53 4.62 12.75 8.20
N GLN A 54 4.31 13.32 9.37
CA GLN A 54 3.68 12.57 10.45
C GLN A 54 2.30 12.04 10.06
N ARG A 55 1.48 12.87 9.38
CA ARG A 55 0.12 12.48 8.97
C ARG A 55 0.13 11.29 8.00
N PRO A 56 0.81 11.32 6.84
CA PRO A 56 0.87 10.16 5.95
C PRO A 56 1.56 8.95 6.59
N LEU A 57 2.58 9.14 7.43
CA LEU A 57 3.27 8.03 8.10
C LEU A 57 2.37 7.32 9.12
N VAL A 58 1.66 8.06 9.97
CA VAL A 58 0.73 7.49 10.96
C VAL A 58 -0.42 6.78 10.27
N LEU A 59 -0.97 7.35 9.20
CA LEU A 59 -2.05 6.74 8.44
C LEU A 59 -1.60 5.46 7.71
N LEU A 60 -0.38 5.40 7.19
CA LEU A 60 0.17 4.16 6.65
C LEU A 60 0.31 3.09 7.73
N ARG A 61 0.80 3.45 8.92
CA ARG A 61 0.91 2.51 10.05
C ARG A 61 -0.44 1.99 10.50
N ALA A 62 -1.44 2.87 10.57
CA ALA A 62 -2.81 2.50 10.88
C ALA A 62 -3.37 1.54 9.83
N LEU A 63 -3.21 1.86 8.54
CA LEU A 63 -3.66 1.00 7.45
C LEU A 63 -3.04 -0.40 7.53
N MET A 64 -1.72 -0.47 7.72
CA MET A 64 -1.00 -1.74 7.84
C MET A 64 -1.45 -2.55 9.06
N ALA A 65 -1.69 -1.89 10.20
CA ALA A 65 -2.21 -2.52 11.40
C ALA A 65 -3.63 -3.06 11.21
N GLU A 66 -4.52 -2.26 10.63
CA GLU A 66 -5.91 -2.65 10.34
C GLU A 66 -5.97 -3.80 9.35
N MET A 67 -5.19 -3.75 8.27
CA MET A 67 -5.10 -4.85 7.30
C MET A 67 -4.60 -6.14 7.97
N SER A 68 -3.57 -6.05 8.80
CA SER A 68 -3.04 -7.22 9.53
C SER A 68 -4.07 -7.82 10.49
N ALA A 69 -4.83 -6.98 11.19
CA ALA A 69 -5.84 -7.43 12.14
C ALA A 69 -7.10 -8.00 11.48
N ALA A 70 -7.53 -7.43 10.34
CA ALA A 70 -8.79 -7.78 9.70
C ALA A 70 -8.67 -8.86 8.62
N SER A 71 -7.49 -9.04 8.01
CA SER A 71 -7.37 -9.92 6.84
C SER A 71 -7.72 -11.37 7.18
N ALA A 72 -8.62 -11.97 6.39
CA ALA A 72 -9.01 -13.37 6.52
C ALA A 72 -7.93 -14.33 5.99
N ARG A 73 -6.93 -13.82 5.28
CA ARG A 73 -5.82 -14.59 4.70
C ARG A 73 -4.49 -13.84 4.79
N PRO A 74 -3.34 -14.53 4.76
CA PRO A 74 -2.05 -13.85 4.70
C PRO A 74 -1.93 -12.95 3.46
N VAL A 75 -1.58 -11.69 3.66
CA VAL A 75 -1.29 -10.74 2.57
C VAL A 75 0.18 -10.88 2.20
N GLN A 76 0.44 -11.34 0.97
CA GLN A 76 1.80 -11.56 0.48
C GLN A 76 2.44 -10.22 0.07
N ILE A 77 3.58 -9.90 0.69
CA ILE A 77 4.36 -8.69 0.43
C ILE A 77 5.73 -9.13 -0.10
N ALA A 78 6.21 -8.49 -1.16
CA ALA A 78 7.50 -8.82 -1.76
C ALA A 78 8.66 -8.22 -0.96
N PRO A 79 9.87 -8.81 -1.03
CA PRO A 79 11.08 -8.16 -0.55
C PRO A 79 11.28 -6.78 -1.16
N TRP A 80 11.83 -5.84 -0.39
CA TRP A 80 12.00 -4.45 -0.80
C TRP A 80 12.83 -4.27 -2.08
N CYS A 81 13.74 -5.19 -2.39
CA CYS A 81 14.62 -5.16 -3.56
C CYS A 81 13.96 -5.63 -4.86
N CYS A 82 12.71 -6.12 -4.83
CA CYS A 82 12.05 -6.67 -6.01
C CYS A 82 11.51 -5.54 -6.93
N PRO A 83 11.88 -5.51 -8.23
CA PRO A 83 11.37 -4.51 -9.19
C PRO A 83 9.92 -4.77 -9.65
N ARG A 84 9.32 -5.84 -9.15
CA ARG A 84 7.95 -6.28 -9.46
C ARG A 84 7.16 -6.39 -8.17
N MET A 85 5.83 -6.40 -8.30
CA MET A 85 4.89 -6.39 -7.20
C MET A 85 4.07 -7.67 -7.14
N THR A 86 3.72 -8.08 -5.93
CA THR A 86 2.70 -9.13 -5.73
C THR A 86 1.33 -8.64 -6.22
N ALA A 87 0.40 -9.57 -6.44
CA ALA A 87 -0.98 -9.20 -6.76
C ALA A 87 -1.62 -8.35 -5.65
N ALA A 88 -1.29 -8.64 -4.39
CA ALA A 88 -1.79 -7.91 -3.24
C ALA A 88 -1.28 -6.46 -3.19
N GLU A 89 0.02 -6.25 -3.41
CA GLU A 89 0.63 -4.91 -3.49
C GLU A 89 -0.01 -4.09 -4.61
N SER A 90 -0.17 -4.69 -5.80
CA SER A 90 -0.80 -4.02 -6.94
C SER A 90 -2.26 -3.65 -6.68
N ALA A 91 -3.03 -4.56 -6.06
CA ALA A 91 -4.43 -4.32 -5.71
C ALA A 91 -4.57 -3.20 -4.67
N LEU A 92 -3.70 -3.18 -3.65
CA LEU A 92 -3.69 -2.15 -2.62
C LEU A 92 -3.36 -0.77 -3.20
N LEU A 93 -2.32 -0.66 -4.04
CA LEU A 93 -2.01 0.59 -4.72
C LEU A 93 -3.15 1.07 -5.62
N SER A 94 -3.81 0.16 -6.33
CA SER A 94 -4.99 0.48 -7.16
C SER A 94 -6.16 0.99 -6.31
N ALA A 95 -6.41 0.39 -5.15
CA ALA A 95 -7.43 0.86 -4.22
C ALA A 95 -7.09 2.26 -3.68
N LEU A 96 -5.84 2.49 -3.26
CA LEU A 96 -5.35 3.79 -2.78
C LEU A 96 -5.46 4.90 -3.84
N GLY A 97 -5.19 4.60 -5.11
CA GLY A 97 -5.33 5.56 -6.20
C GLY A 97 -6.78 5.88 -6.57
N ARG A 98 -7.69 4.90 -6.43
CA ARG A 98 -9.10 5.04 -6.80
C ARG A 98 -9.99 5.56 -5.68
N VAL A 99 -9.64 5.35 -4.42
CA VAL A 99 -10.55 5.60 -3.28
C VAL A 99 -11.11 7.03 -3.24
N ARG A 100 -10.35 8.02 -3.72
CA ARG A 100 -10.76 9.44 -3.75
C ARG A 100 -11.82 9.75 -4.81
N THR A 101 -11.80 9.04 -5.94
CA THR A 101 -12.67 9.30 -7.09
C THR A 101 -13.76 8.23 -7.25
N ASN A 102 -13.50 7.01 -6.78
CA ASN A 102 -14.39 5.87 -6.85
C ASN A 102 -14.22 4.98 -5.60
N PRO A 103 -14.77 5.40 -4.44
CA PRO A 103 -14.66 4.65 -3.19
C PRO A 103 -15.35 3.28 -3.26
N GLN A 104 -16.39 3.12 -4.08
CA GLN A 104 -17.07 1.83 -4.27
C GLN A 104 -16.14 0.80 -4.93
N ALA A 105 -15.43 1.19 -5.99
CA ALA A 105 -14.44 0.30 -6.61
C ALA A 105 -13.29 -0.03 -5.66
N ALA A 106 -12.80 0.95 -4.89
CA ALA A 106 -11.78 0.71 -3.88
C ALA A 106 -12.27 -0.25 -2.78
N SER A 107 -13.53 -0.12 -2.35
CA SER A 107 -14.15 -1.04 -1.38
C SER A 107 -14.20 -2.48 -1.91
N LEU A 108 -14.57 -2.69 -3.17
CA LEU A 108 -14.57 -4.03 -3.77
C LEU A 108 -13.16 -4.61 -3.82
N LEU A 109 -12.18 -3.84 -4.29
CA LEU A 109 -10.77 -4.27 -4.35
C LEU A 109 -10.22 -4.65 -2.98
N LEU A 110 -10.50 -3.86 -1.94
CA LEU A 110 -10.06 -4.11 -0.57
C LEU A 110 -10.78 -5.32 0.04
N GLY A 111 -12.09 -5.46 -0.21
CA GLY A 111 -12.88 -6.63 0.21
C GLY A 111 -12.31 -7.92 -0.36
N ASP A 112 -12.04 -7.94 -1.68
CA ASP A 112 -11.47 -9.10 -2.37
C ASP A 112 -10.04 -9.41 -1.91
N LEU A 113 -9.21 -8.38 -1.74
CA LEU A 113 -7.82 -8.50 -1.27
C LEU A 113 -7.75 -9.15 0.11
N LEU A 114 -8.57 -8.66 1.05
CA LEU A 114 -8.53 -9.04 2.46
C LEU A 114 -9.49 -10.20 2.81
N GLY A 115 -10.38 -10.58 1.90
CA GLY A 115 -11.42 -11.57 2.15
C GLY A 115 -12.51 -11.07 3.11
N LEU A 116 -12.83 -9.78 3.05
CA LEU A 116 -13.81 -9.13 3.91
C LEU A 116 -15.15 -8.91 3.19
N ARG A 117 -16.26 -9.12 3.92
CA ARG A 117 -17.61 -8.78 3.42
C ARG A 117 -17.91 -7.28 3.49
N ASP A 118 -17.40 -6.62 4.53
CA ASP A 118 -17.54 -5.18 4.74
C ASP A 118 -16.17 -4.58 5.12
N PRO A 119 -15.45 -3.99 4.15
CA PRO A 119 -14.15 -3.37 4.40
C PRO A 119 -14.25 -1.88 4.79
N GLY A 120 -15.43 -1.39 5.22
CA GLY A 120 -15.69 0.04 5.42
C GLY A 120 -14.68 0.79 6.29
N GLY A 121 -14.21 0.18 7.39
CA GLY A 121 -13.16 0.78 8.24
C GLY A 121 -11.84 1.00 7.49
N ILE A 122 -11.39 -0.02 6.76
CA ILE A 122 -10.14 0.02 5.98
C ILE A 122 -10.27 0.99 4.80
N VAL A 123 -11.45 1.08 4.19
CA VAL A 123 -11.74 2.07 3.14
C VAL A 123 -11.57 3.49 3.68
N ALA A 124 -12.05 3.77 4.90
CA ALA A 124 -11.90 5.08 5.51
C ALA A 124 -10.42 5.45 5.75
N THR A 125 -9.63 4.53 6.29
CA THR A 125 -8.19 4.73 6.51
C THR A 125 -7.42 4.86 5.20
N THR A 126 -7.78 4.06 4.19
CA THR A 126 -7.25 4.14 2.82
C THR A 126 -7.55 5.50 2.18
N HIS A 127 -8.77 6.01 2.34
CA HIS A 127 -9.17 7.33 1.84
C HIS A 127 -8.42 8.46 2.54
N ALA A 128 -8.30 8.41 3.87
CA ALA A 128 -7.56 9.39 4.65
C ALA A 128 -6.08 9.43 4.24
N LEU A 129 -5.45 8.27 4.03
CA LEU A 129 -4.07 8.16 3.59
C LEU A 129 -3.87 8.70 2.18
N SER A 130 -4.75 8.35 1.25
CA SER A 130 -4.71 8.85 -0.14
C SER A 130 -4.84 10.38 -0.18
N ASN A 131 -5.72 10.96 0.64
CA ASN A 131 -5.83 12.42 0.79
C ASN A 131 -4.57 13.04 1.40
N ALA A 132 -3.97 12.42 2.42
CA ALA A 132 -2.73 12.94 3.00
C ALA A 132 -1.57 12.98 1.97
N PHE A 133 -1.50 12.01 1.07
CA PHE A 133 -0.55 12.00 -0.04
C PHE A 133 -0.83 13.12 -1.05
N ALA A 134 -2.10 13.31 -1.43
CA ALA A 134 -2.50 14.38 -2.33
C ALA A 134 -2.25 15.79 -1.75
N ASP A 135 -2.61 16.00 -0.48
CA ASP A 135 -2.41 17.27 0.24
C ASP A 135 -0.92 17.66 0.32
N MET A 136 -0.03 16.66 0.32
CA MET A 136 1.42 16.85 0.37
C MET A 136 2.08 16.88 -1.02
N GLY A 137 1.30 16.89 -2.10
CA GLY A 137 1.81 17.03 -3.48
C GLY A 137 2.33 15.75 -4.12
N LEU A 138 2.06 14.58 -3.53
CA LEU A 138 2.38 13.26 -4.10
C LEU A 138 1.11 12.40 -4.24
N PRO A 139 0.13 12.80 -5.08
CA PRO A 139 -1.10 12.03 -5.25
C PRO A 139 -0.81 10.64 -5.83
N LEU A 140 -1.56 9.64 -5.37
CA LEU A 140 -1.38 8.26 -5.83
C LEU A 140 -2.14 8.02 -7.15
N PRO A 141 -1.51 7.34 -8.14
CA PRO A 141 -2.17 7.03 -9.42
C PRO A 141 -3.22 5.92 -9.24
N GLY A 142 -4.38 6.06 -9.90
CA GLY A 142 -5.52 5.13 -9.83
C GLY A 142 -5.75 4.28 -11.07
#